data_AF-A0A5N4DNP8-F1
#
_entry.id   AF-A0A5N4DNP8-F1
#
_cell.length_a   1.000
_cell.length_b   1.000
_cell.length_c   1.000
_cell.angle_alpha   90.00
_cell.angle_beta   90.00
_cell.angle_gamma   90.00
#
_symmetry.space_group_name_H-M   'P 1'
#
loop_
_entity.id
_entity.type
_entity.pdbx_description
1 polymer ?
#
loop_
_entity_poly.entity_id
_entity_poly.type
_entity_poly.pdbx_seq_one_letter_code
_entity_poly.pdbx_strand_id
1 'polypeptide(L)'
;MRSSRTHRAVPSLHLQVDGVLCLADILTDDSHSEATRAEAAAVVAQVTSPHLPFTQHLSSFLESMEEIVTALVKLCQEASSGEVFLLASAALANITFFDTMACEMLLQLNAIRVLLEACSDKQRVDTPYTRDQIVTILANMSVLEQCASDIIQENGMSLCLCKGPCVGTDICAQDISLVAWHQLFITFHPGVQLILGMLSEKPRSGTPAEVAACERVQQKAAVTLARLSRDPDVAREAVRLSCMSRLIELCRSPSERNSSDAVLVACLAALRRLAGVCPEGLQDSDFQQLVQPRLVDSFLLCSNMEESFV
;
A
#
# COMPACT_ATOMS: atom_id res chain seq x y z
N MET A 1 61.32 5.35 -43.66
CA MET A 1 61.33 4.48 -42.46
C MET A 1 61.02 5.33 -41.23
N ARG A 2 59.96 4.94 -40.50
CA ARG A 2 59.52 5.29 -39.14
C ARG A 2 60.18 6.48 -38.42
N SER A 3 59.36 7.48 -38.08
CA SER A 3 59.55 8.29 -36.86
C SER A 3 58.27 8.23 -36.03
N SER A 4 58.41 7.66 -34.84
CA SER A 4 57.36 7.35 -33.88
C SER A 4 56.96 8.60 -33.12
N ARG A 5 55.72 9.07 -33.25
CA ARG A 5 55.09 9.95 -32.26
C ARG A 5 54.08 9.13 -31.47
N THR A 6 54.51 8.73 -30.27
CA THR A 6 53.64 8.27 -29.20
C THR A 6 52.71 9.41 -28.78
N HIS A 7 51.48 9.41 -29.29
CA HIS A 7 50.40 10.14 -28.64
C HIS A 7 50.07 9.39 -27.36
N ARG A 8 50.51 9.92 -26.22
CA ARG A 8 49.99 9.52 -24.91
C ARG A 8 48.48 9.71 -24.94
N ALA A 9 47.74 8.61 -24.73
CA ALA A 9 46.35 8.69 -24.37
C ALA A 9 46.26 9.51 -23.08
N VAL A 10 45.54 10.64 -23.14
CA VAL A 10 45.04 11.30 -21.94
C VAL A 10 44.04 10.31 -21.33
N PRO A 11 44.14 9.94 -20.04
CA PRO A 11 43.08 9.16 -19.42
C PRO A 11 41.86 10.07 -19.40
N SER A 12 40.85 9.71 -20.19
CA SER A 12 39.51 10.25 -20.03
C SER A 12 39.09 9.91 -18.61
N LEU A 13 39.15 10.88 -17.69
CA LEU A 13 38.45 10.79 -16.42
C LEU A 13 36.97 10.57 -16.76
N HIS A 14 36.55 9.31 -16.76
CA HIS A 14 35.14 8.93 -16.70
C HIS A 14 34.63 9.36 -15.33
N LEU A 15 34.28 10.63 -15.18
CA LEU A 15 33.27 11.04 -14.21
C LEU A 15 31.91 10.69 -14.83
N GLN A 16 31.67 9.40 -14.98
CA GLN A 16 30.33 8.89 -15.21
C GLN A 16 29.71 8.86 -13.81
N VAL A 17 29.18 10.01 -13.37
CA VAL A 17 28.45 10.09 -12.10
C VAL A 17 27.31 9.10 -12.22
N ASP A 18 27.27 8.10 -11.34
CA ASP A 18 26.19 7.14 -11.33
C ASP A 18 24.90 7.91 -11.04
N GLY A 19 23.94 7.85 -11.96
CA GLY A 19 22.67 8.57 -11.82
C GLY A 19 21.92 8.16 -10.56
N VAL A 20 22.08 6.92 -10.11
CA VAL A 20 21.49 6.43 -8.86
C VAL A 20 22.11 7.13 -7.65
N LEU A 21 23.43 7.26 -7.60
CA LEU A 21 24.12 7.94 -6.49
C LEU A 21 23.69 9.41 -6.41
N CYS A 22 23.57 10.07 -7.57
CA CYS A 22 23.05 11.45 -7.62
C CYS A 22 21.62 11.54 -7.06
N LEU A 23 20.75 10.57 -7.36
CA LEU A 23 19.39 10.52 -6.81
C LEU A 23 19.40 10.28 -5.30
N ALA A 24 20.27 9.39 -4.80
CA ALA A 24 20.44 9.14 -3.37
C ALA A 24 20.93 10.39 -2.63
N ASP A 25 21.94 11.09 -3.17
CA ASP A 25 22.46 12.36 -2.64
C ASP A 25 21.35 13.42 -2.56
N ILE A 26 20.57 13.59 -3.64
CA ILE A 26 19.48 14.58 -3.67
C ILE A 26 18.40 14.23 -2.65
N LEU A 27 18.02 12.95 -2.53
CA LEU A 27 16.97 12.50 -1.63
C LEU A 27 17.36 12.61 -0.15
N THR A 28 18.64 12.36 0.18
CA THR A 28 19.14 12.32 1.56
C THR A 28 19.59 13.68 2.09
N ASP A 29 19.93 14.64 1.21
CA ASP A 29 20.34 15.99 1.63
C ASP A 29 19.13 16.87 2.00
N ASP A 30 18.94 17.09 3.30
CA ASP A 30 17.91 17.99 3.85
C ASP A 30 18.13 19.47 3.49
N SER A 31 19.27 19.84 2.90
CA SER A 31 19.50 21.19 2.36
C SER A 31 18.70 21.46 1.08
N HIS A 32 18.31 20.40 0.37
CA HIS A 32 17.44 20.50 -0.81
C HIS A 32 15.99 20.77 -0.42
N SER A 33 15.30 21.51 -1.29
CA SER A 33 13.88 21.78 -1.11
C SER A 33 13.06 20.48 -1.21
N GLU A 34 11.92 20.43 -0.53
CA GLU A 34 10.96 19.33 -0.66
C GLU A 34 10.60 19.04 -2.12
N ALA A 35 10.38 20.09 -2.92
CA ALA A 35 10.10 19.96 -4.35
C ALA A 35 11.26 19.26 -5.10
N THR A 36 12.51 19.62 -4.81
CA THR A 36 13.68 18.97 -5.41
C THR A 36 13.77 17.48 -5.06
N ARG A 37 13.51 17.14 -3.79
CA ARG A 37 13.47 15.74 -3.33
C ARG A 37 12.30 14.98 -3.96
N ALA A 38 11.16 15.63 -4.17
CA ALA A 38 9.99 15.05 -4.83
C ALA A 38 10.25 14.75 -6.32
N GLU A 39 10.96 15.63 -7.03
CA GLU A 39 11.41 15.37 -8.41
C GLU A 39 12.39 14.19 -8.47
N ALA A 40 13.33 14.09 -7.53
CA ALA A 40 14.21 12.93 -7.44
C ALA A 40 13.41 11.64 -7.17
N ALA A 41 12.41 11.67 -6.29
CA ALA A 41 11.51 10.56 -6.06
C ALA A 41 10.72 10.18 -7.33
N ALA A 42 10.27 11.14 -8.12
CA ALA A 42 9.60 10.89 -9.40
C ALA A 42 10.53 10.18 -10.41
N VAL A 43 11.81 10.56 -10.47
CA VAL A 43 12.80 9.87 -11.30
C VAL A 43 13.03 8.45 -10.79
N VAL A 44 13.15 8.25 -9.47
CA VAL A 44 13.24 6.90 -8.87
C VAL A 44 12.03 6.06 -9.24
N ALA A 45 10.81 6.58 -9.13
CA ALA A 45 9.59 5.90 -9.53
C ALA A 45 9.60 5.49 -11.02
N GLN A 46 10.10 6.36 -11.89
CA GLN A 46 10.23 6.06 -13.32
C GLN A 46 11.23 4.94 -13.57
N VAL A 47 12.46 5.04 -13.05
CA VAL A 47 13.52 4.06 -13.35
C VAL A 47 13.24 2.70 -12.71
N THR A 48 12.47 2.65 -11.63
CA THR A 48 12.07 1.41 -10.95
C THR A 48 10.76 0.81 -11.48
N SER A 49 10.13 1.40 -12.50
CA SER A 49 8.86 0.90 -13.03
C SER A 49 8.98 -0.56 -13.50
N PRO A 50 8.06 -1.46 -13.12
CA PRO A 50 8.12 -2.89 -13.43
C PRO A 50 8.21 -3.25 -14.93
N HIS A 51 7.87 -2.29 -15.80
CA HIS A 51 7.82 -2.49 -17.25
C HIS A 51 9.11 -2.10 -17.97
N LEU A 52 10.07 -1.49 -17.26
CA LEU A 52 11.38 -1.14 -17.82
C LEU A 52 12.37 -2.29 -17.58
N PRO A 53 13.17 -2.68 -18.59
CA PRO A 53 14.27 -3.63 -18.40
C PRO A 53 15.38 -2.97 -17.56
N PHE A 54 15.21 -2.99 -16.24
CA PHE A 54 16.11 -2.43 -15.25
C PHE A 54 17.37 -3.31 -15.09
N THR A 55 18.26 -3.27 -16.08
CA THR A 55 19.38 -4.23 -16.16
C THR A 55 20.76 -3.57 -16.14
N GLN A 56 20.89 -2.29 -16.48
CA GLN A 56 22.19 -1.62 -16.57
C GLN A 56 22.62 -0.89 -15.29
N HIS A 57 21.66 -0.48 -14.43
CA HIS A 57 21.92 0.27 -13.20
C HIS A 57 21.53 -0.49 -11.93
N LEU A 58 21.22 -1.79 -12.06
CA LEU A 58 20.69 -2.59 -10.96
C LEU A 58 21.69 -2.72 -9.80
N SER A 59 22.97 -2.96 -10.09
CA SER A 59 23.98 -3.10 -9.03
C SER A 59 24.08 -1.83 -8.18
N SER A 60 24.19 -0.67 -8.82
CA SER A 60 24.31 0.62 -8.13
C SER A 60 23.04 0.97 -7.35
N PHE A 61 21.87 0.61 -7.90
CA PHE A 61 20.59 0.78 -7.21
C PHE A 61 20.49 -0.08 -5.95
N LEU A 62 20.89 -1.35 -6.01
CA LEU A 62 20.92 -2.22 -4.84
C LEU A 62 21.90 -1.70 -3.78
N GLU A 63 23.05 -1.16 -4.19
CA GLU A 63 24.04 -0.55 -3.28
C GLU A 63 23.50 0.69 -2.55
N SER A 64 22.64 1.48 -3.21
CA SER A 64 22.07 2.73 -2.65
C SER A 64 20.65 2.56 -2.10
N MET A 65 20.07 1.36 -2.19
CA MET A 65 18.66 1.11 -1.91
C MET A 65 18.29 1.54 -0.50
N GLU A 66 19.18 1.32 0.47
CA GLU A 66 18.92 1.65 1.87
C GLU A 66 18.70 3.13 2.11
N GLU A 67 19.59 3.95 1.57
CA GLU A 67 19.54 5.39 1.67
C GLU A 67 18.31 5.93 0.93
N ILE A 68 18.04 5.43 -0.28
CA ILE A 68 16.89 5.83 -1.09
C ILE A 68 15.57 5.49 -0.37
N VAL A 69 15.41 4.25 0.10
CA VAL A 69 14.20 3.81 0.80
C VAL A 69 13.98 4.61 2.07
N THR A 70 15.03 4.83 2.86
CA THR A 70 14.96 5.62 4.09
C THR A 70 14.53 7.07 3.80
N ALA A 71 15.13 7.70 2.79
CA ALA A 71 14.78 9.05 2.40
C ALA A 71 13.36 9.17 1.85
N LEU A 72 12.89 8.19 1.07
CA LEU A 72 11.52 8.14 0.55
C LEU A 72 10.48 7.98 1.67
N VAL A 73 10.73 7.12 2.66
CA VAL A 73 9.84 6.97 3.83
C VAL A 73 9.77 8.29 4.61
N LYS A 74 10.92 8.95 4.84
CA LYS A 74 10.96 10.28 5.46
C LYS A 74 10.18 11.32 4.64
N LEU A 75 10.33 11.30 3.31
CA LEU A 75 9.60 12.21 2.41
C LEU A 75 8.07 11.97 2.48
N CYS A 76 7.61 10.72 2.57
CA CYS A 76 6.20 10.41 2.83
C CYS A 76 5.72 10.95 4.20
N GLN A 77 6.58 10.90 5.22
CA GLN A 77 6.26 11.38 6.56
C GLN A 77 6.12 12.92 6.59
N GLU A 78 7.01 13.62 5.91
CA GLU A 78 7.11 15.09 5.89
C GLU A 78 6.27 15.78 4.81
N ALA A 79 5.72 15.02 3.85
CA ALA A 79 5.02 15.54 2.68
C ALA A 79 3.99 16.62 3.02
N SER A 80 4.20 17.82 2.49
CA SER A 80 3.31 18.97 2.66
C SER A 80 2.09 18.93 1.74
N SER A 81 2.12 18.08 0.71
CA SER A 81 1.05 17.94 -0.29
C SER A 81 0.88 16.49 -0.77
N GLY A 82 -0.30 16.19 -1.30
CA GLY A 82 -0.59 14.90 -1.91
C GLY A 82 0.25 14.59 -3.14
N GLU A 83 0.75 15.60 -3.86
CA GLU A 83 1.67 15.41 -4.98
C GLU A 83 3.01 14.85 -4.52
N VAL A 84 3.63 15.47 -3.51
CA VAL A 84 4.90 14.99 -2.93
C VAL A 84 4.74 13.57 -2.39
N PHE A 85 3.65 13.34 -1.65
CA PHE A 85 3.35 12.01 -1.12
C PHE A 85 3.14 10.97 -2.23
N LEU A 86 2.44 11.33 -3.31
CA LEU A 86 2.21 10.45 -4.46
C LEU A 86 3.52 10.05 -5.14
N LEU A 87 4.44 10.99 -5.37
CA LEU A 87 5.73 10.70 -6.02
C LEU A 87 6.60 9.79 -5.15
N ALA A 88 6.69 10.09 -3.85
CA ALA A 88 7.46 9.29 -2.90
C ALA A 88 6.88 7.87 -2.74
N SER A 89 5.55 7.75 -2.57
CA SER A 89 4.89 6.45 -2.43
C SER A 89 4.90 5.64 -3.73
N ALA A 90 4.86 6.27 -4.91
CA ALA A 90 5.00 5.57 -6.19
C ALA A 90 6.40 4.95 -6.35
N ALA A 91 7.44 5.65 -5.92
CA ALA A 91 8.79 5.09 -5.88
C ALA A 91 8.84 3.87 -4.95
N LEU A 92 8.34 3.99 -3.71
CA LEU A 92 8.30 2.87 -2.76
C LEU A 92 7.49 1.67 -3.28
N ALA A 93 6.35 1.90 -3.93
CA ALA A 93 5.52 0.86 -4.52
C ALA A 93 6.28 0.05 -5.58
N ASN A 94 7.06 0.72 -6.41
CA ASN A 94 7.89 0.08 -7.44
C ASN A 94 9.09 -0.66 -6.84
N ILE A 95 9.78 -0.06 -5.86
CA ILE A 95 10.94 -0.68 -5.19
C ILE A 95 10.52 -1.96 -4.44
N THR A 96 9.41 -1.92 -3.70
CA THR A 96 8.87 -3.10 -2.97
C THR A 96 8.35 -4.20 -3.90
N PHE A 97 8.01 -3.87 -5.14
CA PHE A 97 7.71 -4.88 -6.16
C PHE A 97 8.98 -5.57 -6.65
N PHE A 98 10.09 -4.83 -6.71
CA PHE A 98 11.35 -5.28 -7.27
C PHE A 98 12.11 -6.24 -6.33
N ASP A 99 12.20 -5.91 -5.04
CA ASP A 99 13.00 -6.69 -4.08
C ASP A 99 12.27 -6.88 -2.74
N THR A 100 12.32 -8.12 -2.22
CA THR A 100 11.76 -8.44 -0.90
C THR A 100 12.57 -7.82 0.23
N MET A 101 13.87 -7.57 0.03
CA MET A 101 14.69 -6.83 0.99
C MET A 101 14.11 -5.43 1.24
N ALA A 102 13.65 -4.73 0.20
CA ALA A 102 13.00 -3.43 0.38
C ALA A 102 11.76 -3.52 1.29
N CYS A 103 10.99 -4.61 1.20
CA CYS A 103 9.88 -4.84 2.12
C CYS A 103 10.36 -5.00 3.58
N GLU A 104 11.45 -5.72 3.81
CA GLU A 104 12.03 -5.87 5.16
C GLU A 104 12.51 -4.52 5.71
N MET A 105 13.10 -3.68 4.86
CA MET A 105 13.51 -2.32 5.23
C MET A 105 12.32 -1.44 5.61
N LEU A 106 11.22 -1.52 4.85
CA LEU A 106 9.98 -0.80 5.19
C LEU A 106 9.42 -1.23 6.55
N LEU A 107 9.51 -2.52 6.90
CA LEU A 107 9.14 -2.98 8.25
C LEU A 107 10.03 -2.34 9.31
N GLN A 108 11.36 -2.37 9.12
CA GLN A 108 12.31 -1.81 10.10
C GLN A 108 12.14 -0.30 10.29
N LEU A 109 11.73 0.42 9.25
CA LEU A 109 11.46 1.86 9.28
C LEU A 109 10.06 2.21 9.82
N ASN A 110 9.24 1.22 10.22
CA ASN A 110 7.82 1.41 10.59
C ASN A 110 7.02 2.14 9.48
N ALA A 111 7.33 1.86 8.21
CA ALA A 111 6.70 2.55 7.09
C ALA A 111 5.18 2.31 7.03
N ILE A 112 4.69 1.15 7.48
CA ILE A 112 3.25 0.87 7.58
C ILE A 112 2.55 1.95 8.40
N ARG A 113 3.10 2.29 9.57
CA ARG A 113 2.56 3.35 10.43
C ARG A 113 2.51 4.69 9.72
N VAL A 114 3.60 5.09 9.05
CA VAL A 114 3.68 6.35 8.27
C VAL A 114 2.57 6.40 7.21
N LEU A 115 2.36 5.30 6.48
CA LEU A 115 1.33 5.20 5.45
C LEU A 115 -0.09 5.26 6.04
N LEU A 116 -0.34 4.55 7.15
CA LEU A 116 -1.64 4.56 7.83
C LEU A 116 -1.97 5.96 8.41
N GLU A 117 -0.99 6.62 9.03
CA GLU A 117 -1.14 7.99 9.53
C GLU A 117 -1.44 8.97 8.39
N ALA A 118 -0.73 8.84 7.25
CA ALA A 118 -0.98 9.67 6.06
C ALA A 118 -2.40 9.49 5.49
N CYS A 119 -2.97 8.28 5.53
CA CYS A 119 -4.37 8.05 5.11
C CYS A 119 -5.41 8.82 5.94
N SER A 120 -5.06 9.26 7.15
CA SER A 120 -5.93 10.09 7.98
C SER A 120 -5.84 11.59 7.64
N ASP A 121 -4.87 11.97 6.81
CA ASP A 121 -4.59 13.35 6.41
C ASP A 121 -5.08 13.62 4.97
N LYS A 122 -6.16 14.39 4.86
CA LYS A 122 -6.77 14.74 3.57
C LYS A 122 -5.90 15.67 2.71
N GLN A 123 -4.87 16.31 3.25
CA GLN A 123 -3.93 17.09 2.42
C GLN A 123 -2.93 16.18 1.69
N ARG A 124 -2.65 15.00 2.25
CA ARG A 124 -1.73 14.01 1.67
C ARG A 124 -2.45 12.92 0.87
N VAL A 125 -3.59 12.43 1.34
CA VAL A 125 -4.29 11.28 0.73
C VAL A 125 -5.76 11.59 0.46
N ASP A 126 -6.04 12.25 -0.65
CA ASP A 126 -7.40 12.58 -1.09
C ASP A 126 -7.81 11.91 -2.41
N THR A 127 -6.86 11.44 -3.23
CA THR A 127 -7.12 10.86 -4.55
C THR A 127 -7.00 9.32 -4.60
N PRO A 128 -7.70 8.66 -5.54
CA PRO A 128 -7.52 7.23 -5.80
C PRO A 128 -6.09 6.87 -6.20
N TYR A 129 -5.36 7.76 -6.89
CA TYR A 129 -3.97 7.53 -7.30
C TYR A 129 -3.04 7.34 -6.11
N THR A 130 -3.23 8.13 -5.06
CA THR A 130 -2.43 8.04 -3.84
C THR A 130 -2.78 6.78 -3.06
N ARG A 131 -4.08 6.45 -2.95
CA ARG A 131 -4.53 5.21 -2.32
C ARG A 131 -4.01 3.97 -3.08
N ASP A 132 -3.91 4.04 -4.41
CA ASP A 132 -3.34 2.98 -5.27
C ASP A 132 -1.88 2.70 -4.90
N GLN A 133 -1.07 3.74 -4.66
CA GLN A 133 0.32 3.54 -4.24
C GLN A 133 0.40 2.90 -2.86
N ILE A 134 -0.36 3.42 -1.89
CA ILE A 134 -0.38 2.88 -0.52
C ILE A 134 -0.79 1.42 -0.50
N VAL A 135 -1.89 1.08 -1.16
CA VAL A 135 -2.37 -0.31 -1.18
C VAL A 135 -1.44 -1.23 -1.96
N THR A 136 -0.71 -0.71 -2.96
CA THR A 136 0.34 -1.47 -3.66
C THR A 136 1.47 -1.82 -2.70
N ILE A 137 1.97 -0.86 -1.93
CA ILE A 137 3.00 -1.10 -0.91
C ILE A 137 2.48 -2.14 0.08
N LEU A 138 1.29 -1.97 0.66
CA LEU A 138 0.71 -2.93 1.60
C LEU A 138 0.54 -4.33 0.97
N ALA A 139 0.15 -4.41 -0.31
CA ALA A 139 0.05 -5.68 -1.03
C ALA A 139 1.40 -6.39 -1.14
N ASN A 140 2.46 -5.66 -1.51
CA ASN A 140 3.81 -6.21 -1.62
C ASN A 140 4.34 -6.65 -0.24
N MET A 141 4.14 -5.80 0.77
CA MET A 141 4.53 -6.05 2.16
C MET A 141 3.81 -7.25 2.79
N SER A 142 2.55 -7.51 2.41
CA SER A 142 1.74 -8.61 2.95
C SER A 142 2.26 -10.02 2.64
N VAL A 143 3.35 -10.13 1.88
CA VAL A 143 4.10 -11.39 1.71
C VAL A 143 4.92 -11.73 2.96
N LEU A 144 5.31 -10.73 3.75
CA LEU A 144 6.05 -10.91 5.00
C LEU A 144 5.09 -11.28 6.14
N GLU A 145 5.44 -12.30 6.94
CA GLU A 145 4.59 -12.76 8.05
C GLU A 145 4.35 -11.66 9.10
N GLN A 146 5.39 -10.87 9.41
CA GLN A 146 5.33 -9.80 10.41
C GLN A 146 4.41 -8.64 9.99
N CYS A 147 4.16 -8.46 8.69
CA CYS A 147 3.30 -7.38 8.18
C CYS A 147 1.86 -7.47 8.70
N ALA A 148 1.33 -8.68 8.89
CA ALA A 148 -0.01 -8.87 9.44
C ALA A 148 -0.13 -8.33 10.87
N SER A 149 0.88 -8.57 11.69
CA SER A 149 0.96 -8.05 13.06
C SER A 149 0.98 -6.52 13.06
N ASP A 150 1.77 -5.88 12.21
CA ASP A 150 1.88 -4.41 12.20
C ASP A 150 0.57 -3.76 11.69
N ILE A 151 -0.07 -4.32 10.66
CA ILE A 151 -1.36 -3.82 10.16
C ILE A 151 -2.48 -3.93 11.21
N ILE A 152 -2.40 -4.94 12.08
CA ILE A 152 -3.28 -5.14 13.22
C ILE A 152 -2.91 -4.19 14.38
N GLN A 153 -1.65 -4.16 14.81
CA GLN A 153 -1.24 -3.63 16.11
C GLN A 153 -0.98 -2.12 16.13
N GLU A 154 -0.90 -1.45 14.98
CA GLU A 154 -0.52 -0.03 14.86
C GLU A 154 -1.54 0.99 15.40
N ASN A 155 -2.26 0.66 16.48
CA ASN A 155 -2.93 1.65 17.33
C ASN A 155 -2.86 1.39 18.85
N GLY A 156 -1.80 0.72 19.33
CA GLY A 156 -1.59 0.44 20.77
C GLY A 156 -0.64 1.37 21.54
N MET A 157 0.22 2.16 20.88
CA MET A 157 1.23 2.98 21.58
C MET A 157 1.27 4.47 21.18
N SER A 158 0.66 4.86 20.07
CA SER A 158 0.83 6.22 19.52
C SER A 158 -0.11 7.27 20.12
N LEU A 159 -1.18 6.87 20.82
CA LEU A 159 -2.13 7.82 21.46
C LEU A 159 -1.82 8.12 22.94
N CYS A 160 -0.83 7.47 23.55
CA CYS A 160 -0.36 7.82 24.90
C CYS A 160 0.79 8.83 24.93
N LEU A 161 1.26 9.30 23.77
CA LEU A 161 2.18 10.43 23.67
C LEU A 161 1.53 11.52 22.82
N CYS A 162 0.39 12.04 23.28
CA CYS A 162 0.07 13.45 23.05
C CYS A 162 1.29 14.27 23.45
N LYS A 163 2.05 14.73 22.45
CA LYS A 163 3.02 15.81 22.62
C LYS A 163 2.22 17.09 22.90
N GLY A 164 2.11 17.44 24.17
CA GLY A 164 1.67 18.75 24.63
C GLY A 164 1.04 18.70 26.02
N PRO A 165 1.55 19.45 27.02
CA PRO A 165 0.86 19.60 28.29
C PRO A 165 -0.44 20.37 28.06
N CYS A 166 -1.58 19.70 28.15
CA CYS A 166 -2.86 20.36 28.37
C CYS A 166 -2.84 20.98 29.77
N VAL A 167 -2.38 22.23 29.87
CA VAL A 167 -2.56 23.06 31.06
C VAL A 167 -3.96 23.64 30.99
N GLY A 168 -4.92 23.05 31.73
CA GLY A 168 -6.25 23.62 31.85
C GLY A 168 -7.33 22.62 32.25
N THR A 169 -7.48 22.44 33.57
CA THR A 169 -8.71 22.06 34.31
C THR A 169 -9.48 20.80 33.88
N ASP A 170 -9.25 19.74 34.65
CA ASP A 170 -10.26 18.88 35.28
C ASP A 170 -11.29 18.18 34.39
N ILE A 171 -10.93 16.99 33.89
CA ILE A 171 -11.62 15.73 34.25
C ILE A 171 -10.53 14.66 34.38
N CYS A 172 -10.22 14.26 35.62
CA CYS A 172 -9.31 13.15 35.90
C CYS A 172 -9.96 11.83 35.48
N ALA A 173 -9.37 11.15 34.50
CA ALA A 173 -9.67 9.77 34.13
C ALA A 173 -9.16 8.77 35.19
N GLN A 174 -9.54 8.93 36.46
CA GLN A 174 -9.10 8.05 37.55
C GLN A 174 -10.13 7.01 38.00
N ASP A 175 -11.37 7.02 37.51
CA ASP A 175 -12.42 6.11 37.98
C ASP A 175 -13.05 5.23 36.90
N ILE A 176 -12.22 4.68 36.01
CA ILE A 176 -12.62 3.55 35.17
C ILE A 176 -11.57 2.45 35.39
N SER A 177 -12.00 1.31 35.93
CA SER A 177 -11.12 0.17 36.19
C SER A 177 -10.24 -0.15 34.98
N LEU A 178 -8.96 -0.50 35.19
CA LEU A 178 -8.05 -0.94 34.10
C LEU A 178 -8.67 -2.00 33.18
N VAL A 179 -9.61 -2.80 33.71
CA VAL A 179 -10.32 -3.84 32.99
C VAL A 179 -11.36 -3.25 32.02
N ALA A 180 -12.05 -2.18 32.42
CA ALA A 180 -12.97 -1.44 31.54
C ALA A 180 -12.23 -0.62 30.47
N TRP A 181 -10.98 -0.18 30.72
CA TRP A 181 -10.11 0.36 29.66
C TRP A 181 -9.70 -0.72 28.65
N HIS A 182 -9.31 -1.91 29.10
CA HIS A 182 -9.03 -3.05 28.20
C HIS A 182 -10.26 -3.58 27.44
N GLN A 183 -11.47 -3.37 27.95
CA GLN A 183 -12.71 -3.85 27.32
C GLN A 183 -13.48 -2.80 26.50
N LEU A 184 -13.28 -1.50 26.72
CA LEU A 184 -13.80 -0.44 25.84
C LEU A 184 -12.82 -0.04 24.72
N PHE A 185 -11.51 -0.27 24.87
CA PHE A 185 -10.55 -0.26 23.76
C PHE A 185 -10.59 -1.63 23.07
N ILE A 186 -11.76 -1.97 22.51
CA ILE A 186 -11.86 -3.03 21.51
C ILE A 186 -10.93 -2.62 20.37
N THR A 187 -9.75 -3.23 20.34
CA THR A 187 -8.89 -3.47 19.19
C THR A 187 -9.26 -2.64 17.95
N PHE A 188 -8.89 -1.37 17.96
CA PHE A 188 -9.02 -0.53 16.78
C PHE A 188 -7.90 -0.94 15.84
N HIS A 189 -8.24 -1.69 14.79
CA HIS A 189 -7.30 -2.15 13.77
C HIS A 189 -7.38 -1.22 12.55
N PRO A 190 -6.68 -0.06 12.57
CA PRO A 190 -6.80 0.96 11.53
C PRO A 190 -6.45 0.40 10.15
N GLY A 191 -5.54 -0.58 10.09
CA GLY A 191 -5.12 -1.21 8.84
C GLY A 191 -6.24 -1.98 8.14
N VAL A 192 -6.99 -2.82 8.85
CA VAL A 192 -8.11 -3.58 8.24
C VAL A 192 -9.25 -2.63 7.86
N GLN A 193 -9.51 -1.60 8.68
CA GLN A 193 -10.49 -0.57 8.36
C GLN A 193 -10.08 0.24 7.12
N LEU A 194 -8.80 0.56 6.97
CA LEU A 194 -8.28 1.22 5.77
C LEU A 194 -8.49 0.36 4.53
N ILE A 195 -8.17 -0.94 4.61
CA ILE A 195 -8.39 -1.90 3.52
C ILE A 195 -9.87 -1.96 3.14
N LEU A 196 -10.78 -1.95 4.12
CA LEU A 196 -12.22 -1.87 3.86
C LEU A 196 -12.63 -0.58 3.15
N GLY A 197 -12.03 0.55 3.55
CA GLY A 197 -12.19 1.84 2.86
C GLY A 197 -11.74 1.76 1.40
N MET A 198 -10.59 1.15 1.13
CA MET A 198 -10.04 0.96 -0.22
C MET A 198 -10.87 -0.03 -1.07
N LEU A 199 -11.45 -1.08 -0.47
CA LEU A 199 -12.45 -1.94 -1.14
C LEU A 199 -13.72 -1.17 -1.55
N SER A 200 -13.96 -0.02 -0.92
CA SER A 200 -15.12 0.84 -1.19
C SER A 200 -14.78 2.05 -2.04
N GLU A 201 -13.57 2.11 -2.62
CA GLU A 201 -13.12 3.23 -3.44
C GLU A 201 -14.02 3.40 -4.67
N LYS A 202 -14.46 4.64 -4.94
CA LYS A 202 -15.30 5.00 -6.08
C LYS A 202 -14.76 6.24 -6.78
N PRO A 203 -14.88 6.32 -8.12
CA PRO A 203 -14.46 7.50 -8.87
C PRO A 203 -15.36 8.70 -8.53
N ARG A 204 -14.77 9.89 -8.39
CA ARG A 204 -15.52 11.14 -8.13
C ARG A 204 -15.89 11.87 -9.40
N SER A 205 -14.99 11.90 -10.37
CA SER A 205 -15.15 12.58 -11.66
C SER A 205 -15.61 11.63 -12.78
N GLY A 206 -15.38 10.32 -12.61
CA GLY A 206 -15.74 9.31 -13.61
C GLY A 206 -14.82 9.29 -14.83
N THR A 207 -13.67 9.99 -14.78
CA THR A 207 -12.69 9.93 -15.88
C THR A 207 -12.12 8.53 -16.02
N PRO A 208 -11.81 8.04 -17.24
CA PRO A 208 -11.29 6.69 -17.42
C PRO A 208 -10.02 6.39 -16.61
N ALA A 209 -9.14 7.37 -16.44
CA ALA A 209 -7.94 7.24 -15.63
C ALA A 209 -8.23 7.09 -14.13
N GLU A 210 -9.21 7.84 -13.61
CA GLU A 210 -9.63 7.72 -12.21
C GLU A 210 -10.36 6.40 -11.97
N VAL A 211 -11.24 5.99 -12.88
CA VAL A 211 -11.92 4.69 -12.83
C VAL A 211 -10.90 3.55 -12.77
N ALA A 212 -9.92 3.55 -13.67
CA ALA A 212 -8.84 2.56 -13.67
C ALA A 212 -8.01 2.60 -12.37
N ALA A 213 -7.83 3.78 -11.75
CA ALA A 213 -7.18 3.87 -10.45
C ALA A 213 -8.03 3.24 -9.33
N CYS A 214 -9.34 3.52 -9.28
CA CYS A 214 -10.25 2.89 -8.32
C CYS A 214 -10.28 1.36 -8.47
N GLU A 215 -10.31 0.85 -9.71
CA GLU A 215 -10.22 -0.59 -9.96
C GLU A 215 -8.94 -1.19 -9.38
N ARG A 216 -7.78 -0.56 -9.61
CA ARG A 216 -6.51 -1.03 -9.03
C ARG A 216 -6.52 -0.97 -7.50
N VAL A 217 -7.10 0.08 -6.91
CA VAL A 217 -7.26 0.21 -5.45
C VAL A 217 -8.08 -0.96 -4.90
N GLN A 218 -9.28 -1.19 -5.44
CA GLN A 218 -10.18 -2.26 -5.00
C GLN A 218 -9.53 -3.64 -5.19
N GLN A 219 -8.92 -3.90 -6.35
CA GLN A 219 -8.25 -5.16 -6.66
C GLN A 219 -7.12 -5.44 -5.66
N LYS A 220 -6.24 -4.46 -5.44
CA LYS A 220 -5.10 -4.62 -4.53
C LYS A 220 -5.55 -4.72 -3.09
N ALA A 221 -6.58 -3.98 -2.68
CA ALA A 221 -7.16 -4.11 -1.34
C ALA A 221 -7.68 -5.54 -1.11
N ALA A 222 -8.37 -6.13 -2.08
CA ALA A 222 -8.84 -7.51 -1.99
C ALA A 222 -7.66 -8.52 -1.93
N VAL A 223 -6.61 -8.33 -2.75
CA VAL A 223 -5.41 -9.18 -2.71
C VAL A 223 -4.68 -9.07 -1.37
N THR A 224 -4.48 -7.86 -0.86
CA THR A 224 -3.86 -7.59 0.44
C THR A 224 -4.67 -8.25 1.54
N LEU A 225 -5.99 -8.06 1.56
CA LEU A 225 -6.87 -8.70 2.52
C LEU A 225 -6.75 -10.22 2.48
N ALA A 226 -6.73 -10.82 1.29
CA ALA A 226 -6.56 -12.26 1.10
C ALA A 226 -5.20 -12.79 1.61
N ARG A 227 -4.13 -12.00 1.49
CA ARG A 227 -2.81 -12.39 1.98
C ARG A 227 -2.75 -12.31 3.50
N LEU A 228 -3.21 -11.20 4.07
CA LEU A 228 -3.21 -10.95 5.51
C LEU A 228 -4.15 -11.88 6.26
N SER A 229 -5.29 -12.25 5.67
CA SER A 229 -6.27 -13.19 6.27
C SER A 229 -5.79 -14.64 6.37
N ARG A 230 -4.51 -14.92 6.07
CA ARG A 230 -3.85 -16.16 6.53
C ARG A 230 -3.66 -16.15 8.04
N ASP A 231 -3.46 -14.96 8.61
CA ASP A 231 -3.48 -14.73 10.04
C ASP A 231 -4.94 -14.78 10.54
N PRO A 232 -5.27 -15.70 11.47
CA PRO A 232 -6.61 -15.83 12.02
C PRO A 232 -7.13 -14.57 12.75
N ASP A 233 -6.25 -13.76 13.33
CA ASP A 233 -6.64 -12.52 13.99
C ASP A 233 -7.06 -11.47 12.96
N VAL A 234 -6.33 -11.35 11.83
CA VAL A 234 -6.74 -10.49 10.71
C VAL A 234 -8.08 -10.96 10.16
N ALA A 235 -8.23 -12.26 9.93
CA ALA A 235 -9.43 -12.83 9.33
C ALA A 235 -10.67 -12.58 10.21
N ARG A 236 -10.54 -12.79 11.53
CA ARG A 236 -11.61 -12.50 12.50
C ARG A 236 -11.96 -11.02 12.54
N GLU A 237 -10.95 -10.14 12.49
CA GLU A 237 -11.17 -8.70 12.45
C GLU A 237 -11.87 -8.24 11.16
N ALA A 238 -11.45 -8.77 10.01
CA ALA A 238 -12.07 -8.49 8.72
C ALA A 238 -13.56 -8.90 8.71
N VAL A 239 -13.91 -10.03 9.34
CA VAL A 239 -15.31 -10.43 9.52
C VAL A 239 -16.05 -9.46 10.43
N ARG A 240 -15.45 -9.07 11.56
CA ARG A 240 -16.04 -8.11 12.51
C ARG A 240 -16.33 -6.75 11.87
N LEU A 241 -15.47 -6.31 10.96
CA LEU A 241 -15.62 -5.07 10.19
C LEU A 241 -16.49 -5.21 8.92
N SER A 242 -17.14 -6.36 8.71
CA SER A 242 -18.02 -6.62 7.57
C SER A 242 -17.32 -6.59 6.20
N CYS A 243 -16.01 -6.91 6.14
CA CYS A 243 -15.30 -7.02 4.86
C CYS A 243 -15.91 -8.11 3.95
N MET A 244 -16.41 -9.21 4.51
CA MET A 244 -17.09 -10.25 3.72
C MET A 244 -18.32 -9.71 2.99
N SER A 245 -19.16 -8.92 3.66
CA SER A 245 -20.34 -8.30 3.05
C SER A 245 -19.94 -7.39 1.90
N ARG A 246 -18.88 -6.58 2.07
CA ARG A 246 -18.38 -5.72 1.00
C ARG A 246 -17.80 -6.51 -0.18
N LEU A 247 -17.07 -7.60 0.09
CA LEU A 247 -16.56 -8.49 -0.96
C LEU A 247 -17.69 -9.17 -1.73
N ILE A 248 -18.75 -9.62 -1.05
CA ILE A 248 -19.93 -10.20 -1.71
C ILE A 248 -20.59 -9.16 -2.61
N GLU A 249 -20.75 -7.93 -2.12
CA GLU A 249 -21.32 -6.82 -2.91
C GLU A 249 -20.49 -6.53 -4.17
N LEU A 250 -19.16 -6.45 -4.03
CA LEU A 250 -18.25 -6.31 -5.17
C LEU A 250 -18.33 -7.51 -6.13
N CYS A 251 -18.58 -8.73 -5.65
CA CYS A 251 -18.79 -9.89 -6.50
C CYS A 251 -20.16 -9.86 -7.21
N ARG A 252 -21.19 -9.35 -6.53
CA ARG A 252 -22.57 -9.41 -7.02
C ARG A 252 -22.98 -8.20 -7.87
N SER A 253 -22.36 -7.05 -7.70
CA SER A 253 -22.75 -5.82 -8.37
C SER A 253 -21.61 -5.29 -9.25
N PRO A 254 -21.69 -5.44 -10.59
CA PRO A 254 -20.69 -4.91 -11.51
C PRO A 254 -20.42 -3.42 -11.32
N SER A 255 -21.47 -2.61 -11.09
CA SER A 255 -21.31 -1.16 -10.85
C SER A 255 -20.49 -0.83 -9.61
N GLU A 256 -20.46 -1.71 -8.60
CA GLU A 256 -19.65 -1.49 -7.39
C GLU A 256 -18.16 -1.73 -7.62
N ARG A 257 -17.82 -2.51 -8.65
CA ARG A 257 -16.45 -2.86 -9.04
C ARG A 257 -16.02 -2.20 -10.35
N ASN A 258 -16.70 -1.12 -10.77
CA ASN A 258 -16.47 -0.44 -12.05
C ASN A 258 -16.49 -1.39 -13.27
N SER A 259 -17.30 -2.45 -13.21
CA SER A 259 -17.37 -3.53 -14.19
C SER A 259 -16.03 -4.24 -14.47
N SER A 260 -15.10 -4.22 -13.51
CA SER A 260 -13.76 -4.81 -13.65
C SER A 260 -13.71 -6.28 -13.25
N ASP A 261 -13.42 -7.15 -14.22
CA ASP A 261 -13.20 -8.59 -13.98
C ASP A 261 -11.99 -8.86 -13.08
N ALA A 262 -10.96 -8.02 -13.17
CA ALA A 262 -9.77 -8.13 -12.34
C ALA A 262 -10.10 -7.95 -10.85
N VAL A 263 -11.00 -7.01 -10.53
CA VAL A 263 -11.54 -6.79 -9.17
C VAL A 263 -12.40 -7.98 -8.75
N LEU A 264 -13.27 -8.49 -9.63
CA LEU A 264 -14.12 -9.65 -9.33
C LEU A 264 -13.29 -10.88 -8.94
N VAL A 265 -12.27 -11.24 -9.72
CA VAL A 265 -11.39 -12.38 -9.45
C VAL A 265 -10.68 -12.20 -8.11
N ALA A 266 -10.16 -11.00 -7.83
CA ALA A 266 -9.51 -10.70 -6.55
C ALA A 266 -10.47 -10.83 -5.36
N CYS A 267 -11.71 -10.31 -5.49
CA CYS A 267 -12.72 -10.39 -4.46
C CYS A 267 -13.15 -11.84 -4.18
N LEU A 268 -13.37 -12.64 -5.23
CA LEU A 268 -13.70 -14.06 -5.12
C LEU A 268 -12.58 -14.88 -4.46
N ALA A 269 -11.31 -14.54 -4.71
CA ALA A 269 -10.17 -15.16 -4.05
C ALA A 269 -10.08 -14.76 -2.57
N ALA A 270 -10.29 -13.48 -2.25
CA ALA A 270 -10.31 -12.97 -0.88
C ALA A 270 -11.45 -13.58 -0.06
N LEU A 271 -12.65 -13.67 -0.63
CA LEU A 271 -13.82 -14.26 0.03
C LEU A 271 -13.59 -15.73 0.37
N ARG A 272 -13.04 -16.51 -0.56
CA ARG A 272 -12.67 -17.92 -0.33
C ARG A 272 -11.64 -18.07 0.77
N ARG A 273 -10.62 -17.19 0.81
CA ARG A 273 -9.62 -17.21 1.88
C ARG A 273 -10.27 -16.98 3.23
N LEU A 274 -11.05 -15.91 3.35
CA LEU A 274 -11.73 -15.52 4.58
C LEU A 274 -12.70 -16.62 5.05
N ALA A 275 -13.49 -17.19 4.14
CA ALA A 275 -14.40 -18.30 4.43
C ALA A 275 -13.68 -19.56 4.92
N GLY A 276 -12.45 -19.79 4.46
CA GLY A 276 -11.63 -20.93 4.91
C GLY A 276 -11.16 -20.80 6.36
N VAL A 277 -11.09 -19.59 6.91
CA VAL A 277 -10.69 -19.32 8.30
C VAL A 277 -11.91 -19.06 9.19
N CYS A 278 -12.88 -18.30 8.69
CA CYS A 278 -14.07 -17.85 9.40
C CYS A 278 -15.34 -18.13 8.57
N PRO A 279 -15.80 -19.38 8.43
CA PRO A 279 -16.97 -19.70 7.59
C PRO A 279 -18.26 -19.05 8.10
N GLU A 280 -18.34 -18.75 9.40
CA GLU A 280 -19.55 -18.22 10.06
C GLU A 280 -19.91 -16.79 9.64
N GLY A 281 -19.02 -16.09 8.93
CA GLY A 281 -19.30 -14.77 8.38
C GLY A 281 -20.13 -14.79 7.09
N LEU A 282 -20.50 -15.96 6.56
CA LEU A 282 -21.22 -16.12 5.30
C LEU A 282 -22.60 -16.75 5.47
N GLN A 283 -23.56 -16.31 4.66
CA GLN A 283 -24.82 -17.01 4.48
C GLN A 283 -24.61 -18.26 3.62
N ASP A 284 -25.43 -19.30 3.85
CA ASP A 284 -25.34 -20.57 3.12
C ASP A 284 -25.43 -20.39 1.60
N SER A 285 -26.28 -19.48 1.13
CA SER A 285 -26.45 -19.17 -0.30
C SER A 285 -25.19 -18.55 -0.91
N ASP A 286 -24.57 -17.58 -0.23
CA ASP A 286 -23.31 -16.97 -0.65
C ASP A 286 -22.18 -17.99 -0.64
N PHE A 287 -22.12 -18.85 0.38
CA PHE A 287 -21.13 -19.91 0.45
C PHE A 287 -21.25 -20.89 -0.72
N GLN A 288 -22.46 -21.36 -1.02
CA GLN A 288 -22.73 -22.30 -2.11
C GLN A 288 -22.47 -21.71 -3.50
N GLN A 289 -22.66 -20.41 -3.71
CA GLN A 289 -22.52 -19.76 -5.03
C GLN A 289 -21.11 -19.18 -5.26
N LEU A 290 -20.50 -18.59 -4.22
CA LEU A 290 -19.29 -17.79 -4.35
C LEU A 290 -18.04 -18.50 -3.83
N VAL A 291 -18.16 -19.45 -2.90
CA VAL A 291 -17.00 -20.10 -2.24
C VAL A 291 -16.83 -21.54 -2.69
N GLN A 292 -17.88 -22.36 -2.56
CA GLN A 292 -17.87 -23.80 -2.83
C GLN A 292 -17.53 -24.18 -4.29
N PRO A 293 -18.03 -23.48 -5.33
CA PRO A 293 -17.72 -23.82 -6.72
C PRO A 293 -16.27 -23.51 -7.07
N ARG A 294 -15.80 -24.03 -8.21
CA ARG A 294 -14.49 -23.63 -8.74
C ARG A 294 -14.51 -22.13 -9.01
N LEU A 295 -13.36 -21.48 -8.89
CA LEU A 295 -13.23 -20.04 -9.10
C LEU A 295 -13.85 -19.58 -10.42
N VAL A 296 -13.62 -20.34 -11.50
CA VAL A 296 -14.18 -20.06 -12.83
C VAL A 296 -15.71 -20.14 -12.85
N ASP A 297 -16.32 -21.06 -12.10
CA ASP A 297 -17.77 -21.24 -12.09
C ASP A 297 -18.45 -20.07 -11.35
N SER A 298 -17.89 -19.64 -10.20
CA SER A 298 -18.36 -18.44 -9.50
C SER A 298 -18.10 -17.16 -10.29
N PHE A 299 -16.98 -17.08 -11.01
CA PHE A 299 -16.67 -15.96 -11.89
C PHE A 299 -17.75 -15.80 -12.97
N LEU A 300 -18.06 -16.87 -13.71
CA LEU A 300 -19.09 -16.86 -14.76
C LEU A 300 -20.47 -16.49 -14.19
N LEU A 301 -20.81 -17.00 -13.00
CA LEU A 301 -22.05 -16.65 -12.32
C LEU A 301 -22.13 -15.13 -12.02
N CYS A 302 -21.02 -14.51 -11.64
CA CYS A 302 -20.95 -13.10 -11.27
C CYS A 302 -20.71 -12.13 -12.44
N SER A 303 -20.05 -12.57 -13.51
CA SER A 303 -19.80 -11.77 -14.71
C SER A 303 -21.05 -11.65 -15.57
N ASN A 304 -21.86 -12.71 -15.64
CA ASN A 304 -23.03 -12.76 -16.52
C ASN A 304 -24.27 -12.06 -15.93
N MET A 305 -24.16 -11.43 -14.75
CA MET A 305 -25.29 -10.73 -14.13
C MET A 305 -25.70 -9.44 -14.85
N GLU A 306 -24.87 -8.92 -15.75
CA GLU A 306 -25.26 -7.85 -16.69
C GLU A 306 -26.07 -8.37 -17.90
N GLU A 307 -25.98 -9.66 -18.26
CA GLU A 307 -26.67 -10.21 -19.44
C GLU A 307 -28.15 -10.55 -19.20
N SER A 308 -28.69 -10.16 -18.04
CA SER A 308 -30.02 -10.56 -17.58
C SER A 308 -31.09 -9.49 -17.77
N PHE A 309 -31.11 -8.71 -18.86
CA PHE A 309 -32.30 -7.89 -19.18
C PHE A 309 -32.54 -7.74 -20.69
N VAL A 310 -33.66 -8.36 -21.12
CA VAL A 310 -34.68 -7.91 -22.10
C VAL A 310 -34.24 -7.37 -23.46
#